data_AF-A0A3S3LKB2-F1
#
_entry.id   AF-A0A3S3LKB2-F1
#
_cell.length_a   1.000
_cell.length_b   1.000
_cell.length_c   1.000
_cell.angle_alpha   90.00
_cell.angle_beta   90.00
_cell.angle_gamma   90.00
#
_symmetry.space_group_name_H-M   'P 1'
#
loop_
_entity.id
_entity.type
_entity.pdbx_description
1 polymer ?
#
loop_
_entity_poly.entity_id
_entity_poly.type
_entity_poly.pdbx_seq_one_letter_code
_entity_poly.pdbx_strand_id
1 'polypeptide(L)'
;MNYRELAEAIDRPYNTVRKWRGEITKISGNEFKRIKVRNGRGRKNRTTYDFDDLDVKCFKELDRLLKTGTNKVEAIYEVFGNKEVEELQKQNNDFGSLERKSQALRGQIKALSKRIQDQKSELDTLKTKTSDLTERIEALEKRGLKNIFNKK
;
A
#
# COMPACT_ATOMS: atom_id res chain seq x y z
N MET A 1 5.58 -26.77 -20.78
CA MET A 1 6.24 -28.08 -20.51
C MET A 1 5.57 -28.78 -19.35
N ASN A 2 5.32 -30.08 -19.44
CA ASN A 2 4.80 -30.88 -18.31
C ASN A 2 5.95 -31.36 -17.38
N TYR A 3 5.63 -32.00 -16.26
CA TYR A 3 6.64 -32.50 -15.31
C TYR A 3 7.70 -33.43 -15.90
N ARG A 4 7.32 -34.28 -16.86
CA ARG A 4 8.25 -35.23 -17.46
C ARG A 4 9.26 -34.51 -18.33
N GLU A 5 8.79 -33.57 -19.16
CA GLU A 5 9.64 -32.70 -19.98
C GLU A 5 10.56 -31.85 -19.09
N LEU A 6 10.05 -31.29 -17.98
CA LEU A 6 10.87 -30.54 -17.03
C LEU A 6 11.94 -31.44 -16.38
N ALA A 7 11.58 -32.64 -15.96
CA ALA A 7 12.49 -33.61 -15.36
C ALA A 7 13.61 -34.02 -16.31
N GLU A 8 13.28 -34.26 -17.58
CA GLU A 8 14.25 -34.53 -18.66
C GLU A 8 15.13 -33.30 -18.91
N ALA A 9 14.56 -32.10 -18.97
CA ALA A 9 15.29 -30.86 -19.26
C ALA A 9 16.32 -30.48 -18.18
N ILE A 10 16.09 -30.87 -16.92
CA ILE A 10 17.00 -30.58 -15.80
C ILE A 10 17.81 -31.80 -15.34
N ASP A 11 17.69 -32.94 -16.04
CA ASP A 11 18.34 -34.21 -15.72
C ASP A 11 18.11 -34.65 -14.26
N ARG A 12 16.84 -34.64 -13.82
CA ARG A 12 16.44 -35.08 -12.47
C ARG A 12 15.25 -36.04 -12.49
N PRO A 13 15.14 -36.94 -11.50
CA PRO A 13 13.99 -37.83 -11.40
C PRO A 13 12.68 -37.04 -11.29
N TYR A 14 11.66 -37.48 -12.02
CA TYR A 14 10.31 -36.90 -12.01
C TYR A 14 9.78 -36.65 -10.58
N ASN A 15 9.98 -37.60 -9.67
CA ASN A 15 9.52 -37.50 -8.28
C ASN A 15 10.25 -36.41 -7.50
N THR A 16 11.53 -36.17 -7.80
CA THR A 16 12.31 -35.07 -7.20
C THR A 16 11.73 -33.73 -7.65
N VAL A 17 11.53 -33.53 -8.95
CA VAL A 17 10.93 -32.31 -9.50
C VAL A 17 9.53 -32.07 -8.92
N ARG A 18 8.71 -33.12 -8.82
CA ARG A 18 7.37 -33.03 -8.23
C ARG A 18 7.41 -32.58 -6.76
N LYS A 19 8.35 -33.10 -5.96
CA LYS A 19 8.54 -32.71 -4.56
C LYS A 19 9.02 -31.26 -4.47
N TRP A 20 10.08 -30.91 -5.20
CA TRP A 20 10.62 -29.55 -5.23
C TRP A 20 9.57 -28.52 -5.61
N ARG A 21 8.77 -28.75 -6.65
CA ARG A 21 7.68 -27.85 -7.02
C ARG A 21 6.75 -27.57 -5.82
N GLY A 22 6.35 -28.60 -5.07
CA GLY A 22 5.52 -28.44 -3.89
C GLY A 22 6.20 -27.66 -2.76
N GLU A 23 7.49 -27.92 -2.53
CA GLU A 23 8.29 -27.22 -1.53
C GLU A 23 8.52 -25.76 -1.90
N ILE A 24 8.82 -25.46 -3.17
CA ILE A 24 8.96 -24.11 -3.70
C ILE A 24 7.67 -23.32 -3.45
N THR A 25 6.51 -23.84 -3.84
CA THR A 25 5.22 -23.17 -3.57
C THR A 25 5.00 -22.94 -2.08
N LYS A 26 5.34 -23.90 -1.22
CA LYS A 26 5.17 -23.77 0.23
C LYS A 26 6.11 -22.72 0.85
N ILE A 27 7.36 -22.66 0.41
CA ILE A 27 8.41 -21.86 1.02
C ILE A 27 8.41 -20.45 0.42
N SER A 28 8.51 -20.32 -0.90
CA SER A 28 8.59 -19.01 -1.58
C SER A 28 7.23 -18.35 -1.82
N GLY A 29 6.15 -19.13 -1.78
CA GLY A 29 4.84 -18.70 -2.28
C GLY A 29 4.73 -18.70 -3.81
N ASN A 30 5.75 -19.15 -4.55
CA ASN A 30 5.71 -19.16 -6.00
C ASN A 30 4.62 -20.10 -6.55
N GLU A 31 3.86 -19.60 -7.52
CA GLU A 31 2.75 -20.32 -8.15
C GLU A 31 3.07 -20.65 -9.59
N PHE A 32 3.12 -21.95 -9.90
CA PHE A 32 3.34 -22.43 -11.24
C PHE A 32 2.03 -22.50 -12.03
N LYS A 33 2.09 -22.17 -13.32
CA LYS A 33 0.94 -22.20 -14.23
C LYS A 33 0.32 -23.60 -14.29
N ARG A 34 -1.01 -23.65 -14.19
CA ARG A 34 -1.80 -24.88 -14.28
C ARG A 34 -2.70 -24.86 -15.51
N ILE A 35 -2.79 -26.00 -16.19
CA ILE A 35 -3.62 -26.19 -17.38
C ILE A 35 -4.52 -27.43 -17.23
N LYS A 36 -5.68 -27.41 -17.90
CA LYS A 36 -6.55 -28.58 -18.02
C LYS A 36 -6.20 -29.35 -19.27
N VAL A 37 -5.94 -30.65 -19.14
CA VAL A 37 -5.65 -31.55 -20.26
C VAL A 37 -6.67 -32.68 -20.32
N ARG A 38 -6.99 -33.12 -21.55
CA ARG A 38 -7.96 -34.19 -21.79
C ARG A 38 -7.52 -35.48 -21.10
N ASN A 39 -8.44 -36.12 -20.39
CA ASN A 39 -8.15 -37.29 -19.56
C ASN A 39 -8.80 -38.57 -20.11
N GLY A 40 -8.52 -38.90 -21.37
CA GLY A 40 -9.15 -40.04 -22.05
C GLY A 40 -10.64 -39.83 -22.35
N ARG A 41 -11.28 -40.83 -22.96
CA ARG A 41 -12.70 -40.75 -23.36
C ARG A 41 -13.61 -40.98 -22.15
N GLY A 42 -14.61 -40.12 -21.98
CA GLY A 42 -15.62 -40.26 -20.92
C GLY A 42 -15.16 -39.88 -19.51
N ARG A 43 -13.93 -39.43 -19.29
CA ARG A 43 -13.47 -38.95 -17.97
C ARG A 43 -13.32 -37.43 -17.93
N LYS A 44 -13.46 -36.86 -16.74
CA LYS A 44 -13.21 -35.44 -16.50
C LYS A 44 -11.76 -35.09 -16.80
N ASN A 45 -11.54 -33.97 -17.49
CA ASN A 45 -10.21 -33.42 -17.76
C ASN A 45 -9.38 -33.33 -16.47
N ARG A 46 -8.08 -33.62 -16.57
CA ARG A 46 -7.16 -33.54 -15.45
C ARG A 46 -6.44 -32.19 -15.46
N THR A 47 -6.10 -31.69 -14.28
CA THR A 47 -5.25 -30.51 -14.15
C THR A 47 -3.79 -30.94 -14.03
N THR A 48 -2.90 -30.29 -14.78
CA THR A 48 -1.45 -30.47 -14.72
C THR A 48 -0.75 -29.11 -14.69
N TYR A 49 0.56 -29.12 -14.45
CA TYR A 49 1.41 -27.93 -14.56
C TYR A 49 1.95 -27.78 -15.97
N ASP A 50 2.12 -26.53 -16.38
CA ASP A 50 2.69 -26.11 -17.66
C ASP A 50 3.84 -25.14 -17.39
N PHE A 51 5.01 -25.70 -17.18
CA PHE A 51 6.26 -24.98 -16.91
C PHE A 51 6.76 -24.28 -18.17
N ASP A 52 7.22 -23.05 -18.04
CA ASP A 52 7.86 -22.32 -19.12
C ASP A 52 9.39 -22.44 -19.08
N ASP A 53 10.08 -21.76 -20.00
CA ASP A 53 11.55 -21.78 -20.06
C ASP A 53 12.20 -21.11 -18.85
N LEU A 54 11.52 -20.14 -18.22
CA LEU A 54 12.01 -19.49 -17.01
C LEU A 54 11.95 -20.46 -15.84
N ASP A 55 10.84 -21.19 -15.69
CA ASP A 55 10.71 -22.25 -14.69
C ASP A 55 11.87 -23.25 -14.83
N VAL A 56 12.17 -23.72 -16.05
CA VAL A 56 13.30 -24.64 -16.28
C VAL A 56 14.62 -24.04 -15.80
N LYS A 57 14.90 -22.77 -16.12
CA LYS A 57 16.12 -22.09 -15.67
C LYS A 57 16.18 -22.02 -14.15
N CYS A 58 15.09 -21.66 -13.49
CA CYS A 58 15.00 -21.59 -12.04
C CYS A 58 15.21 -22.98 -11.40
N PHE A 59 14.59 -24.04 -11.94
CA PHE A 59 14.82 -25.41 -11.44
C PHE A 59 16.28 -25.86 -11.62
N LYS A 60 16.95 -25.48 -12.71
CA LYS A 60 18.40 -25.74 -12.90
C LYS A 60 19.25 -25.00 -11.89
N GLU A 61 18.91 -23.75 -11.61
CA GLU A 61 19.65 -22.95 -10.65
C GLU A 61 19.48 -23.46 -9.22
N LEU A 62 18.24 -23.84 -8.84
CA LEU A 62 17.99 -24.53 -7.57
C LEU A 62 18.81 -25.82 -7.47
N ASP A 63 18.86 -26.62 -8.52
CA ASP A 63 19.67 -27.84 -8.54
C ASP A 63 21.16 -27.54 -8.35
N ARG A 64 21.68 -26.50 -9.01
CA ARG A 64 23.06 -26.03 -8.86
C ARG A 64 23.36 -25.64 -7.41
N LEU A 65 22.52 -24.82 -6.79
CA LEU A 65 22.70 -24.36 -5.40
C LEU A 65 22.66 -25.52 -4.40
N LEU A 66 21.75 -26.46 -4.59
CA LEU A 66 21.67 -27.65 -3.74
C LEU A 66 22.92 -28.53 -3.87
N LYS A 67 23.49 -28.65 -5.08
CA LYS A 67 24.75 -29.37 -5.31
C LYS A 67 25.94 -28.68 -4.67
N THR A 68 25.94 -27.35 -4.57
CA THR A 68 26.98 -26.58 -3.89
C THR A 68 26.86 -26.57 -2.37
N GLY A 69 25.85 -27.24 -1.82
CA GLY A 69 25.65 -27.38 -0.38
C GLY A 69 24.79 -26.30 0.26
N THR A 70 24.19 -25.40 -0.53
CA THR A 70 23.28 -24.37 -0.01
C THR A 70 22.06 -25.02 0.63
N ASN A 71 21.60 -24.47 1.75
CA ASN A 71 20.39 -24.95 2.41
C ASN A 71 19.19 -24.85 1.47
N LYS A 72 18.32 -25.85 1.44
CA LYS A 72 17.17 -25.88 0.53
C LYS A 72 16.22 -24.69 0.66
N VAL A 73 15.96 -24.22 1.88
CA VAL A 73 15.08 -23.07 2.11
C VAL A 73 15.72 -21.80 1.54
N GLU A 74 17.01 -21.61 1.83
CA GLU A 74 17.80 -20.49 1.32
C GLU A 74 17.90 -20.50 -0.21
N ALA A 75 18.22 -21.65 -0.81
CA ALA A 75 18.29 -21.80 -2.26
C ALA A 75 16.93 -21.54 -2.94
N ILE A 76 15.82 -21.94 -2.32
CA ILE A 76 14.48 -21.65 -2.84
C ILE A 76 14.20 -20.15 -2.77
N TYR A 77 14.53 -19.47 -1.67
CA TYR A 77 14.36 -18.02 -1.58
C TYR A 77 15.24 -17.26 -2.57
N GLU A 78 16.47 -17.71 -2.78
CA GLU A 78 17.41 -17.08 -3.71
C GLU A 78 16.89 -17.15 -5.16
N VAL A 79 16.30 -18.28 -5.55
CA VAL A 79 15.85 -18.50 -6.94
C VAL A 79 14.43 -18.02 -7.19
N PHE A 80 13.51 -18.25 -6.25
CA PHE A 80 12.08 -18.02 -6.44
C PHE A 80 11.53 -16.85 -5.61
N GLY A 81 12.37 -16.18 -4.84
CA GLY A 81 11.99 -15.08 -3.96
C GLY A 81 11.26 -15.53 -2.69
N ASN A 82 10.77 -14.56 -1.93
CA ASN A 82 9.97 -14.79 -0.73
C ASN A 82 8.81 -13.81 -0.70
N LYS A 83 7.65 -14.26 -1.18
CA LYS A 83 6.45 -13.42 -1.29
C LYS A 83 5.98 -12.85 0.05
N GLU A 84 6.15 -13.58 1.14
CA GLU A 84 5.76 -13.12 2.47
C GLU A 84 6.62 -11.91 2.89
N VAL A 85 7.94 -11.98 2.69
CA VAL A 85 8.85 -10.86 2.98
C VAL A 85 8.56 -9.67 2.07
N GLU A 86 8.33 -9.90 0.78
CA GLU A 86 7.96 -8.84 -0.18
C GLU A 86 6.66 -8.13 0.23
N GLU A 87 5.64 -8.90 0.66
CA GLU A 87 4.37 -8.36 1.13
C GLU A 87 4.54 -7.56 2.42
N LEU A 88 5.32 -8.05 3.38
CA LEU A 88 5.63 -7.33 4.62
C LEU A 88 6.38 -6.02 4.34
N GLN A 89 7.35 -6.02 3.43
CA GLN A 89 8.06 -4.81 3.04
C GLN A 89 7.12 -3.78 2.40
N LYS A 90 6.22 -4.24 1.52
CA LYS A 90 5.20 -3.38 0.92
C LYS A 90 4.27 -2.77 1.98
N GLN A 91 3.76 -3.59 2.89
CA GLN A 91 2.90 -3.12 4.00
C GLN A 91 3.63 -2.09 4.87
N ASN A 92 4.92 -2.31 5.18
CA ASN A 92 5.71 -1.37 5.96
C ASN A 92 5.92 -0.03 5.24
N ASN A 93 6.14 -0.06 3.93
CA ASN A 93 6.24 1.16 3.12
C ASN A 93 4.91 1.93 3.09
N ASP A 94 3.80 1.22 2.94
CA ASP A 94 2.45 1.80 2.98
C ASP A 94 2.16 2.43 4.34
N PHE A 95 2.52 1.75 5.44
CA PHE A 95 2.41 2.27 6.79
C PHE A 95 3.21 3.56 6.98
N GLY A 96 4.48 3.59 6.56
CA GLY A 96 5.30 4.80 6.63
C GLY A 96 4.76 5.96 5.79
N SER A 97 4.12 5.67 4.65
CA SER A 97 3.43 6.68 3.84
C SER A 97 2.21 7.26 4.53
N LEU A 98 1.40 6.41 5.17
CA LEU A 98 0.24 6.83 5.95
C LEU A 98 0.64 7.64 7.19
N GLU A 99 1.73 7.28 7.86
CA GLU A 99 2.25 8.01 9.00
C GLU A 99 2.66 9.44 8.61
N ARG A 100 3.39 9.61 7.51
CA ARG A 100 3.75 10.94 6.98
C ARG A 100 2.52 11.78 6.64
N LYS A 101 1.50 11.19 6.00
CA LYS A 101 0.23 11.88 5.70
C LYS A 101 -0.49 12.29 6.98
N SER A 102 -0.54 11.42 7.99
CA SER A 102 -1.15 11.71 9.30
C SER A 102 -0.44 12.87 10.00
N GLN A 103 0.90 12.89 9.99
CA GLN A 103 1.68 13.99 10.55
C GLN A 103 1.41 15.32 9.82
N ALA A 104 1.37 15.31 8.48
CA ALA A 104 1.05 16.50 7.69
C ALA A 104 -0.35 17.05 8.01
N LEU A 105 -1.36 16.17 8.08
CA LEU A 105 -2.73 16.56 8.46
C LEU A 105 -2.81 17.13 9.87
N ARG A 106 -2.10 16.53 10.84
CA ARG A 106 -2.00 17.09 12.21
C ARG A 106 -1.38 18.49 12.19
N GLY A 107 -0.38 18.73 11.35
CA GLY A 107 0.20 20.07 11.16
C GLY A 107 -0.80 21.08 10.61
N GLN A 108 -1.56 20.68 9.58
CA GLN A 108 -2.61 21.52 8.99
C GLN A 108 -3.71 21.86 10.01
N ILE A 109 -4.16 20.87 10.81
CA ILE A 109 -5.15 21.09 11.87
C ILE A 109 -4.63 22.14 12.86
N LYS A 110 -3.39 22.02 13.35
CA LYS A 110 -2.81 23.01 14.27
C LYS A 110 -2.79 24.43 13.67
N ALA A 111 -2.40 24.55 12.41
CA ALA A 111 -2.37 25.85 11.72
C ALA A 111 -3.77 26.46 11.57
N LEU A 112 -4.76 25.65 11.19
CA LEU A 112 -6.16 26.08 11.07
C LEU A 112 -6.74 26.47 12.44
N SER A 113 -6.47 25.69 13.49
CA SER A 113 -6.91 26.02 14.85
C SER A 113 -6.36 27.37 15.32
N LYS A 114 -5.07 27.65 15.04
CA LYS A 114 -4.48 28.95 15.34
C LYS A 114 -5.17 30.09 14.57
N ARG A 115 -5.39 29.90 13.26
CA ARG A 115 -6.09 30.89 12.43
C ARG A 115 -7.50 31.19 12.94
N ILE A 116 -8.24 30.16 13.36
CA ILE A 116 -9.59 30.32 13.95
C ILE A 116 -9.51 31.14 15.24
N GLN A 117 -8.51 30.88 16.10
CA GLN A 117 -8.31 31.64 17.33
C GLN A 117 -8.01 33.11 17.04
N ASP A 118 -7.09 33.39 16.11
CA ASP A 118 -6.73 34.76 15.71
C ASP A 118 -7.94 35.51 15.15
N GLN A 119 -8.72 34.87 14.27
CA GLN A 119 -9.95 35.43 13.71
C GLN A 119 -11.01 35.70 14.78
N LYS A 120 -11.12 34.83 15.79
CA LYS A 120 -12.05 35.03 16.91
C LYS A 120 -11.67 36.26 17.74
N SER A 121 -10.38 36.44 18.04
CA SER A 121 -9.87 37.61 18.76
C SER A 121 -10.08 38.92 17.98
N GLU A 122 -9.88 38.89 16.66
CA GLU A 122 -10.16 40.05 15.80
C GLU A 122 -11.66 40.39 15.80
N LEU A 123 -12.53 39.38 15.68
CA LEU A 123 -13.97 39.56 15.72
C LEU A 123 -14.44 40.14 17.05
N ASP A 124 -13.92 39.66 18.18
CA ASP A 124 -14.23 40.20 19.51
C ASP A 124 -13.79 41.67 19.62
N THR A 125 -12.61 42.02 19.10
CA THR A 125 -12.14 43.42 19.04
C THR A 125 -13.06 44.31 18.22
N LEU A 126 -13.52 43.83 17.05
CA LEU A 126 -14.43 44.57 16.18
C LEU A 126 -15.81 44.76 16.82
N LYS A 127 -16.31 43.77 17.57
CA LYS A 127 -17.55 43.89 18.33
C LYS A 127 -17.46 44.99 19.38
N THR A 128 -16.38 45.03 20.16
CA THR A 128 -16.17 46.09 21.16
C THR A 128 -16.15 47.46 20.51
N LYS A 129 -15.35 47.65 19.44
CA LYS A 129 -15.30 48.93 18.71
C LYS A 129 -16.66 49.35 18.15
N THR A 130 -17.43 48.40 17.63
CA THR A 130 -18.79 48.68 17.12
C THR A 130 -19.73 49.11 18.24
N SER A 131 -19.65 48.47 19.40
CA SER A 131 -20.42 48.85 20.60
C SER A 131 -20.07 50.27 21.04
N ASP A 132 -18.78 50.57 21.19
CA ASP A 132 -18.29 51.89 21.60
C ASP A 132 -18.75 52.99 20.63
N LEU A 133 -18.69 52.73 19.32
CA LEU A 133 -19.16 53.68 18.30
C LEU A 133 -20.68 53.88 18.37
N THR A 134 -21.44 52.80 18.59
CA THR A 134 -22.91 52.87 18.75
C THR A 134 -23.28 53.74 19.94
N GLU A 135 -22.66 53.53 21.10
CA GLU A 135 -22.89 54.34 22.30
C GLU A 135 -22.54 55.81 22.09
N ARG A 136 -21.42 56.09 21.40
CA ARG A 136 -21.03 57.47 21.07
C ARG A 136 -22.04 58.14 20.13
N ILE A 137 -22.56 57.43 19.14
CA ILE A 137 -23.60 57.94 18.24
C ILE A 137 -24.87 58.25 19.04
N GLU A 138 -25.35 57.33 19.88
CA GLU A 138 -26.53 57.55 20.72
C GLU A 138 -26.36 58.76 21.65
N ALA A 139 -25.17 58.93 22.25
CA ALA A 139 -24.86 60.08 23.09
C ALA A 139 -24.88 61.41 22.31
N LEU A 140 -24.36 61.43 21.09
CA LEU A 140 -24.42 62.59 20.20
C LEU A 140 -25.86 62.92 19.78
N GLU A 141 -26.66 61.91 19.44
CA GLU A 141 -28.07 62.07 19.12
C GLU A 141 -28.86 62.67 20.30
N LYS A 142 -28.65 62.16 21.52
CA LYS A 142 -29.27 62.68 22.76
C LYS A 142 -28.87 64.13 23.06
N ARG A 143 -27.66 64.55 22.69
CA ARG A 143 -27.16 65.93 22.86
C ARG A 143 -27.71 66.91 21.82
N GLY A 144 -28.71 66.53 21.01
CA GLY A 144 -29.44 67.45 20.14
C GLY A 144 -28.81 67.68 18.76
N LEU A 145 -27.80 66.89 18.37
CA LEU A 145 -27.18 66.97 17.04
C LEU A 145 -28.12 66.58 15.88
N LYS A 146 -29.29 65.99 16.16
CA LYS A 146 -30.37 65.76 15.18
C LYS A 146 -30.79 67.03 14.42
N ASN A 147 -30.53 68.23 14.96
CA ASN A 147 -30.92 69.50 14.36
C ASN A 147 -29.84 70.22 13.55
N ILE A 148 -28.62 69.68 13.42
CA ILE A 148 -27.55 70.35 12.64
C ILE A 148 -27.62 70.01 11.15
N PHE A 149 -28.02 68.79 10.78
CA PHE A 149 -28.11 68.37 9.37
C PHE A 149 -29.48 68.65 8.70
N ASN A 150 -30.46 69.15 9.46
CA ASN A 150 -31.78 69.58 8.94
C ASN A 150 -31.90 71.11 8.74
N LYS A 151 -30.78 71.86 8.71
CA LYS A 151 -30.78 73.29 8.40
C LYS A 151 -30.16 73.59 7.04
N LYS A 152 -30.91 73.32 5.97
CA LYS A 152 -31.39 74.29 4.98
C LYS A 152 -31.99 73.57 3.78
#